data_AF-A0A1H5R7R2-F1
#
_entry.id   AF-A0A1H5R7R2-F1
#
_cell.length_a   1.000
_cell.length_b   1.000
_cell.length_c   1.000
_cell.angle_alpha   90.00
_cell.angle_beta   90.00
_cell.angle_gamma   90.00
#
_symmetry.space_group_name_H-M   'P 1'
#
loop_
_entity.id
_entity.type
_entity.pdbx_description
1 polymer ?
#
loop_
_entity_poly.entity_id
_entity_poly.type
_entity_poly.pdbx_seq_one_letter_code
_entity_poly.pdbx_strand_id
1 'polypeptide(L)'
;MNGRRRLTYHGTAHGYKNVGCRCVACSEANRAAARDERHRRYARRLLVDGVWVAPVAAERHGRVTTYNAWGCRCEPCTGAASAERQRLARVRAERQRTARAAS
;
A
#
# COMPACT_ATOMS: atom_id res chain seq x y z
N MET A 1 33.04 -11.25 13.90
CA MET A 1 31.61 -11.59 13.62
C MET A 1 30.72 -10.94 14.68
N ASN A 2 30.00 -9.87 14.31
CA ASN A 2 29.08 -9.11 15.16
C ASN A 2 27.77 -9.87 15.40
N GLY A 3 27.70 -10.70 16.45
CA GLY A 3 26.71 -11.79 16.52
C GLY A 3 25.69 -11.80 17.66
N ARG A 4 25.60 -10.78 18.56
CA ARG A 4 24.75 -10.94 19.77
C ARG A 4 23.62 -9.94 19.99
N ARG A 5 23.50 -8.86 19.21
CA ARG A 5 22.36 -7.90 19.28
C ARG A 5 21.31 -8.08 18.18
N ARG A 6 21.49 -9.06 17.26
CA ARG A 6 20.63 -9.29 16.08
C ARG A 6 19.59 -10.41 16.24
N LEU A 7 19.58 -11.16 17.35
CA LEU A 7 18.75 -12.36 17.48
C LEU A 7 17.30 -12.08 17.87
N THR A 8 17.06 -11.14 18.79
CA THR A 8 15.74 -10.94 19.42
C THR A 8 14.65 -10.44 18.47
N TYR A 9 15.03 -9.73 17.40
CA TYR A 9 14.06 -9.15 16.45
C TYR A 9 14.05 -9.85 15.10
N HIS A 10 14.90 -10.86 14.89
CA HIS A 10 14.94 -11.58 13.62
C HIS A 10 13.68 -12.41 13.42
N GLY A 11 13.24 -12.55 12.15
CA GLY A 11 11.99 -13.25 11.85
C GLY A 11 10.72 -12.50 12.27
N THR A 12 10.81 -11.22 12.64
CA THR A 12 9.66 -10.40 13.02
C THR A 12 9.53 -9.17 12.10
N ALA A 13 8.34 -8.58 12.05
CA ALA A 13 8.14 -7.30 11.35
C ALA A 13 8.96 -6.16 11.98
N HIS A 14 9.25 -6.22 13.29
CA HIS A 14 10.11 -5.27 13.98
C HIS A 14 11.55 -5.34 13.45
N GLY A 15 12.08 -6.56 13.26
CA GLY A 15 13.39 -6.79 12.65
C GLY A 15 13.50 -6.17 11.27
N TYR A 16 12.43 -6.23 10.48
CA TYR A 16 12.38 -5.57 9.17
C TYR A 16 12.31 -4.04 9.28
N LYS A 17 11.32 -3.51 9.99
CA LYS A 17 11.00 -2.07 9.97
C LYS A 17 12.01 -1.22 10.74
N ASN A 18 12.39 -1.65 11.94
CA ASN A 18 13.13 -0.82 12.88
C ASN A 18 14.63 -1.17 12.91
N VAL A 19 14.96 -2.46 12.77
CA VAL A 19 16.37 -2.92 12.77
C VAL A 19 16.97 -2.95 11.36
N GLY A 20 16.15 -2.89 10.32
CA GLY A 20 16.61 -2.86 8.93
C GLY A 20 17.04 -4.22 8.37
N CYS A 21 16.71 -5.33 9.04
CA CYS A 21 17.01 -6.66 8.53
C CYS A 21 16.19 -6.95 7.26
N ARG A 22 16.85 -7.53 6.24
CA ARG A 22 16.24 -7.84 4.93
C ARG A 22 16.32 -9.32 4.57
N CYS A 23 16.61 -10.18 5.54
CA CYS A 23 16.55 -11.63 5.31
C CYS A 23 15.13 -12.06 4.92
N VAL A 24 15.01 -13.29 4.42
CA VAL A 24 13.75 -13.91 4.04
C VAL A 24 12.74 -13.88 5.21
N ALA A 25 13.12 -14.40 6.38
CA ALA A 25 12.22 -14.48 7.54
C ALA A 25 11.64 -13.13 7.98
N CYS A 26 12.47 -12.08 8.08
CA CYS A 26 12.01 -10.73 8.43
C CYS A 26 11.10 -10.14 7.34
N SER A 27 11.41 -10.40 6.07
CA SER A 27 10.62 -9.92 4.94
C SER A 27 9.25 -10.57 4.89
N GLU A 28 9.18 -11.88 5.14
CA GLU A 28 7.93 -12.64 5.24
C GLU A 28 7.08 -12.19 6.41
N ALA A 29 7.68 -12.05 7.60
CA ALA A 29 6.99 -11.55 8.79
C ALA A 29 6.39 -10.15 8.55
N ASN A 30 7.13 -9.26 7.87
CA ASN A 30 6.61 -7.95 7.49
C ASN A 30 5.46 -8.04 6.47
N ARG A 31 5.55 -8.93 5.48
CA ARG A 31 4.47 -9.16 4.50
C ARG A 31 3.21 -9.72 5.18
N ALA A 32 3.36 -10.67 6.09
CA ALA A 32 2.26 -11.21 6.89
C ALA A 32 1.57 -10.10 7.69
N ALA A 33 2.33 -9.34 8.49
CA ALA A 33 1.80 -8.22 9.25
C ALA A 33 1.09 -7.16 8.39
N ALA A 34 1.61 -6.87 7.19
CA ALA A 34 0.99 -5.95 6.25
C ALA A 34 -0.33 -6.48 5.64
N ARG A 35 -0.42 -7.79 5.40
CA ARG A 35 -1.68 -8.44 4.96
C ARG A 35 -2.74 -8.39 6.06
N ASP A 36 -2.36 -8.74 7.29
CA ASP A 36 -3.28 -8.72 8.43
C ASP A 36 -3.82 -7.32 8.68
N GLU A 37 -2.96 -6.30 8.64
CA GLU A 37 -3.37 -4.91 8.79
C GLU A 37 -4.33 -4.47 7.66
N ARG A 38 -4.11 -4.92 6.43
CA ARG A 38 -5.04 -4.67 5.31
C ARG A 38 -6.39 -5.35 5.56
N HIS A 39 -6.40 -6.60 6.01
CA HIS A 39 -7.63 -7.32 6.34
C HIS A 39 -8.41 -6.61 7.44
N ARG A 40 -7.75 -6.17 8.52
CA ARG A 40 -8.38 -5.40 9.60
C ARG A 40 -9.02 -4.11 9.09
N ARG A 41 -8.34 -3.37 8.22
CA ARG A 41 -8.92 -2.14 7.63
C ARG A 41 -10.15 -2.46 6.77
N TYR A 42 -10.10 -3.54 5.99
CA TYR A 42 -11.20 -3.92 5.11
C TYR A 42 -12.42 -4.40 5.88
N ALA A 43 -12.21 -5.13 6.97
CA ALA A 43 -13.26 -5.60 7.87
C ALA A 43 -13.97 -4.44 8.61
N ARG A 44 -13.26 -3.32 8.83
CA ARG A 44 -13.83 -2.12 9.45
C ARG A 44 -14.64 -1.23 8.51
N ARG A 45 -14.74 -1.57 7.22
CA ARG A 45 -15.49 -0.75 6.25
C ARG A 45 -16.98 -0.79 6.56
N LEU A 46 -17.63 0.32 6.28
CA LEU A 46 -19.07 0.48 6.41
C LEU A 46 -19.70 0.33 5.03
N LEU A 47 -20.87 -0.31 4.98
CA LEU A 47 -21.68 -0.34 3.77
C LEU A 47 -22.63 0.85 3.83
N VAL A 48 -22.40 1.86 2.99
CA VAL A 48 -23.22 3.08 2.89
C VAL A 48 -23.80 3.12 1.49
N ASP A 49 -25.12 3.05 1.36
CA ASP A 49 -25.84 3.03 0.08
C ASP A 49 -25.30 1.95 -0.89
N GLY A 50 -24.97 0.78 -0.36
CA GLY A 50 -24.40 -0.34 -1.13
C GLY A 50 -22.93 -0.17 -1.52
N VAL A 51 -22.26 0.90 -1.07
CA VAL A 51 -20.85 1.17 -1.34
C VAL A 51 -20.00 0.96 -0.10
N TRP A 52 -18.87 0.27 -0.25
CA TRP A 52 -17.91 0.11 0.84
C TRP A 52 -17.12 1.39 1.11
N VAL A 53 -17.34 2.00 2.27
CA VAL A 53 -16.71 3.23 2.72
C VAL A 53 -15.76 2.94 3.88
N ALA A 54 -14.53 3.47 3.82
CA ALA A 54 -13.58 3.33 4.92
C ALA A 54 -13.95 4.26 6.07
N PRO A 55 -13.85 3.83 7.34
CA PRO A 55 -14.15 4.66 8.51
C PRO A 55 -12.98 5.58 8.83
N VAL A 56 -12.67 6.49 7.92
CA VAL A 56 -11.65 7.53 8.10
C VAL A 56 -12.33 8.90 8.13
N ALA A 57 -11.62 9.90 8.62
CA ALA A 57 -12.13 11.27 8.62
C ALA A 57 -12.44 11.75 7.19
N ALA A 58 -13.49 12.57 7.04
CA ALA A 58 -14.06 12.96 5.75
C ALA A 58 -13.01 13.55 4.78
N GLU A 59 -12.08 14.35 5.29
CA GLU A 59 -10.99 15.00 4.55
C GLU A 59 -9.92 14.04 4.00
N ARG A 60 -9.98 12.76 4.40
CA ARG A 60 -9.11 11.70 3.86
C ARG A 60 -9.74 10.98 2.68
N HIS A 61 -11.04 11.14 2.43
CA HIS A 61 -11.65 10.66 1.20
C HIS A 61 -11.15 11.47 0.00
N GLY A 62 -11.32 10.94 -1.22
CA GLY A 62 -10.78 11.59 -2.42
C GLY A 62 -9.28 11.37 -2.63
N ARG A 63 -8.65 10.46 -1.87
CA ARG A 63 -7.23 10.14 -1.99
C ARG A 63 -7.03 8.72 -2.50
N VAL A 64 -6.05 8.55 -3.40
CA VAL A 64 -5.62 7.23 -3.91
C VAL A 64 -5.21 6.30 -2.77
N THR A 65 -4.60 6.83 -1.71
CA THR A 65 -4.19 6.07 -0.53
C THR A 65 -5.38 5.50 0.23
N THR A 66 -6.47 6.26 0.39
CA THR A 66 -7.70 5.78 1.01
C THR A 66 -8.40 4.72 0.15
N TYR A 67 -8.37 4.88 -1.17
CA TYR A 67 -8.86 3.85 -2.09
C TYR A 67 -8.06 2.52 -2.00
N ASN A 68 -6.73 2.58 -2.07
CA ASN A 68 -5.88 1.39 -2.12
C ASN A 68 -5.64 0.75 -0.74
N ALA A 69 -5.26 1.56 0.25
CA ALA A 69 -4.82 1.07 1.55
C ALA A 69 -5.98 0.77 2.51
N TRP A 70 -7.11 1.46 2.35
CA TRP A 70 -8.30 1.29 3.19
C TRP A 70 -9.47 0.63 2.46
N GLY A 71 -9.38 0.43 1.14
CA GLY A 71 -10.41 -0.27 0.38
C GLY A 71 -11.71 0.52 0.23
N CYS A 72 -11.65 1.85 0.35
CA CYS A 72 -12.80 2.72 0.14
C CYS A 72 -13.18 2.76 -1.33
N ARG A 73 -14.48 2.76 -1.62
CA ARG A 73 -15.07 2.75 -2.97
C ARG A 73 -16.06 3.89 -3.20
N CYS A 74 -16.18 4.83 -2.26
CA CYS A 74 -16.99 6.04 -2.48
C CYS A 74 -16.51 6.80 -3.72
N GLU A 75 -17.41 7.58 -4.31
CA GLU A 75 -17.17 8.30 -5.57
C GLU A 75 -15.86 9.11 -5.54
N PRO A 76 -15.56 9.94 -4.51
CA PRO A 76 -14.33 10.72 -4.51
C PRO A 76 -13.06 9.85 -4.56
N CYS A 77 -13.05 8.75 -3.81
CA CYS A 77 -11.92 7.81 -3.78
C CYS A 77 -11.76 7.08 -5.13
N THR A 78 -12.88 6.69 -5.74
CA THR A 78 -12.90 6.04 -7.05
C THR A 78 -12.43 6.98 -8.16
N GLY A 79 -12.91 8.24 -8.15
CA GLY A 79 -12.48 9.30 -9.04
C GLY A 79 -10.98 9.58 -8.94
N ALA A 80 -10.46 9.77 -7.72
CA ALA A 80 -9.03 9.98 -7.50
C ALA A 80 -8.16 8.81 -8.00
N ALA A 81 -8.59 7.58 -7.75
CA ALA A 81 -7.89 6.39 -8.24
C ALA A 81 -7.92 6.29 -9.77
N SER A 82 -9.03 6.68 -10.41
CA SER A 82 -9.16 6.74 -11.86
C SER A 82 -8.22 7.78 -12.48
N ALA A 83 -8.23 9.00 -11.94
CA ALA A 83 -7.36 10.08 -12.39
C ALA A 83 -5.87 9.71 -12.30
N GLU A 84 -5.43 9.10 -11.19
CA GLU A 84 -4.04 8.66 -11.04
C GLU A 84 -3.67 7.55 -12.02
N ARG A 85 -4.56 6.59 -12.28
CA ARG A 85 -4.32 5.56 -13.31
C ARG A 85 -4.13 6.18 -14.69
N GLN A 86 -4.95 7.16 -15.05
CA GLN A 86 -4.82 7.88 -16.32
C GLN A 86 -3.49 8.65 -16.39
N ARG A 87 -3.10 9.34 -15.32
CA ARG A 87 -1.81 10.04 -15.23
C ARG A 87 -0.64 9.08 -15.44
N LEU A 88 -0.63 7.96 -14.73
CA LEU A 88 0.44 6.95 -14.83
C LEU A 88 0.48 6.30 -16.21
N ALA A 89 -0.67 6.08 -16.85
CA ALA A 89 -0.73 5.58 -18.23
C ALA A 89 -0.07 6.56 -19.21
N ARG A 90 -0.33 7.87 -19.08
CA ARG A 90 0.31 8.91 -19.89
C ARG A 90 1.83 8.93 -19.70
N VAL A 91 2.30 8.92 -18.46
CA VAL A 91 3.75 8.88 -18.14
C VAL A 91 4.41 7.63 -18.72
N ARG A 92 3.75 6.47 -18.65
CA ARG A 92 4.28 5.22 -19.24
C ARG A 92 4.35 5.30 -20.77
N ALA A 93 3.31 5.79 -21.43
CA ALA A 93 3.28 5.97 -22.87
C ALA A 93 4.39 6.92 -23.34
N GLU A 94 4.61 8.01 -22.61
CA GLU A 94 5.70 8.95 -22.88
C GLU A 94 7.07 8.29 -22.76
N ARG A 95 7.34 7.59 -21.66
CA ARG A 95 8.60 6.85 -21.47
C ARG A 95 8.86 5.82 -22.57
N GLN A 96 7.81 5.15 -23.05
CA GLN A 96 7.94 4.20 -24.15
C GLN A 96 8.26 4.91 -25.47
N ARG A 97 7.65 6.06 -25.73
CA ARG A 97 7.97 6.87 -26.93
C ARG A 97 9.42 7.37 -26.89
N THR A 98 9.87 7.91 -25.76
CA THR A 98 11.25 8.41 -25.64
C THR A 98 12.28 7.28 -25.75
N ALA A 99 12.02 6.13 -25.13
CA ALA A 99 12.90 4.96 -25.27
C ALA A 99 12.99 4.46 -26.72
N ARG A 100 11.86 4.42 -27.44
CA ARG A 100 11.82 4.03 -28.86
C ARG A 100 12.53 5.02 -29.78
N ALA A 101 12.46 6.33 -29.50
CA ALA A 101 13.15 7.34 -30.30
C ALA A 101 14.67 7.38 -30.05
N ALA A 102 15.13 6.81 -28.95
CA ALA A 102 16.54 6.70 -28.59
C ALA A 102 17.19 5.37 -29.03
N SER A 103 16.41 4.48 -29.67
CA SER A 103 16.87 3.21 -30.24
C SER A 103 17.03 3.36 -31.76
#